data_AF-A0A1Q3HTX3-F1
#
_entry.id   AF-A0A1Q3HTX3-F1
#
_cell.length_a   1.000
_cell.length_b   1.000
_cell.length_c   1.000
_cell.angle_alpha   90.00
_cell.angle_beta   90.00
_cell.angle_gamma   90.00
#
_symmetry.space_group_name_H-M   'P 1'
#
loop_
_entity.id
_entity.type
_entity.pdbx_description
1 polymer ?
#
loop_
_entity_poly.entity_id
_entity_poly.type
_entity_poly.pdbx_seq_one_letter_code
_entity_poly.pdbx_strand_id
1 'polypeptide(L)'
;MAETAYFSFMQREDQEFIFELTDPAKIQQARDILSGKEKNQIHVMGRIVKRPAPYNPRWSYHLDPNTITFFTMAIEVCDANMAYVEDHLDEACGAFLPGCHWCPWDSRLKREVKP
;
A
#
# COMPACT_ATOMS: atom_id res chain seq x y z
N MET A 1 -0.46 -20.62 -12.40
CA MET A 1 -0.16 -19.25 -12.88
C MET A 1 -0.27 -18.36 -11.66
N ALA A 2 0.74 -17.56 -11.34
CA ALA A 2 0.60 -16.59 -10.26
C ALA A 2 -0.38 -15.51 -10.73
N GLU A 3 -1.50 -15.33 -10.04
CA GLU A 3 -2.43 -14.24 -10.33
C GLU A 3 -1.75 -12.93 -9.90
N THR A 4 -1.74 -11.93 -10.78
CA THR A 4 -1.28 -10.58 -10.46
C THR A 4 -2.47 -9.66 -10.60
N ALA A 5 -2.77 -8.90 -9.55
CA ALA A 5 -3.87 -7.96 -9.53
C ALA A 5 -3.41 -6.63 -8.92
N TYR A 6 -3.95 -5.54 -9.47
CA TYR A 6 -3.63 -4.19 -9.03
C TYR A 6 -4.78 -3.66 -8.19
N PHE A 7 -4.46 -2.97 -7.12
CA PHE A 7 -5.45 -2.36 -6.23
C PHE A 7 -5.06 -0.93 -5.95
N SER A 8 -6.07 -0.11 -5.70
CA SER A 8 -5.91 1.28 -5.30
C SER A 8 -6.40 1.48 -3.88
N PHE A 9 -5.63 2.23 -3.11
CA PHE A 9 -6.08 2.79 -1.84
C PHE A 9 -5.87 4.30 -1.81
N MET A 10 -6.62 4.96 -0.95
CA MET A 10 -6.53 6.40 -0.74
C MET A 10 -6.35 6.71 0.75
N GLN A 11 -5.54 7.72 1.05
CA GLN A 11 -5.47 8.35 2.38
C GLN A 11 -6.29 9.65 2.43
N ARG A 12 -6.35 10.39 1.31
CA ARG A 12 -7.16 11.61 1.12
C ARG A 12 -7.87 11.53 -0.24
N GLU A 13 -8.89 12.37 -0.44
CA GLU A 13 -9.70 12.37 -1.67
C GLU A 13 -8.91 12.64 -2.96
N ASP A 14 -7.75 13.26 -2.87
CA ASP A 14 -6.84 13.58 -3.97
C ASP A 14 -5.58 12.68 -4.02
N GLN A 15 -5.36 11.86 -2.99
CA GLN A 15 -4.18 11.01 -2.84
C GLN A 15 -4.54 9.55 -3.07
N GLU A 16 -4.46 9.13 -4.33
CA GLU A 16 -4.61 7.73 -4.76
C GLU A 16 -3.24 7.07 -4.96
N PHE A 17 -3.11 5.85 -4.44
CA PHE A 17 -1.91 5.03 -4.59
C PHE A 17 -2.30 3.65 -5.10
N ILE A 18 -1.63 3.22 -6.17
CA ILE A 18 -1.86 1.93 -6.80
C ILE A 18 -0.71 0.99 -6.41
N PHE A 19 -1.06 -0.22 -5.99
CA PHE A 19 -0.11 -1.26 -5.61
C PHE A 19 -0.45 -2.58 -6.29
N GLU A 20 0.57 -3.40 -6.46
CA GLU A 20 0.47 -4.72 -7.06
C GLU A 20 0.42 -5.80 -5.97
N LEU A 21 -0.46 -6.78 -6.14
CA LEU A 21 -0.50 -8.00 -5.35
C LEU A 21 -0.25 -9.21 -6.25
N THR A 22 0.61 -10.11 -5.79
CA THR A 22 0.98 -11.36 -6.48
C THR A 22 0.62 -12.60 -5.67
N ASP A 23 0.26 -12.44 -4.38
CA ASP A 23 -0.20 -13.52 -3.50
C ASP A 23 -1.73 -13.71 -3.65
N PRO A 24 -2.20 -14.88 -4.13
CA PRO A 24 -3.63 -15.16 -4.28
C PRO A 24 -4.44 -14.98 -3.00
N ALA A 25 -3.87 -15.27 -1.82
CA ALA A 25 -4.54 -15.08 -0.55
C ALA A 25 -4.74 -13.59 -0.24
N LYS A 26 -3.73 -12.75 -0.53
CA LYS A 26 -3.82 -11.29 -0.37
C LYS A 26 -4.76 -10.66 -1.39
N ILE A 27 -4.75 -11.15 -2.63
CA ILE A 27 -5.70 -10.71 -3.67
C ILE A 27 -7.14 -10.98 -3.24
N GLN A 28 -7.41 -12.19 -2.74
CA GLN A 28 -8.75 -12.53 -2.26
C GLN A 28 -9.13 -11.68 -1.05
N GLN A 29 -8.20 -11.45 -0.11
CA GLN A 29 -8.43 -10.57 1.04
C GLN A 29 -8.76 -9.13 0.61
N ALA A 30 -8.04 -8.58 -0.38
CA ALA A 30 -8.32 -7.27 -0.95
C ALA A 30 -9.74 -7.19 -1.55
N ARG A 31 -10.16 -8.22 -2.28
CA ARG A 31 -11.53 -8.32 -2.83
C ARG A 31 -12.59 -8.44 -1.73
N ASP A 32 -12.30 -9.17 -0.66
CA ASP A 32 -13.20 -9.28 0.50
C ASP A 32 -13.33 -7.95 1.26
N ILE A 33 -12.26 -7.16 1.36
CA ILE A 33 -12.30 -5.78 1.89
C ILE A 33 -13.17 -4.89 0.99
N LEU A 34 -12.96 -4.92 -0.33
CA LEU A 34 -13.73 -4.12 -1.30
C LEU A 34 -15.23 -4.47 -1.31
N SER A 35 -15.56 -5.75 -1.12
CA SER A 35 -16.96 -6.20 -1.01
C SER A 35 -17.58 -5.96 0.37
N GLY A 36 -16.81 -5.49 1.35
CA GLY A 36 -17.26 -5.24 2.72
C GLY A 36 -17.43 -6.50 3.58
N LYS A 37 -16.93 -7.65 3.12
CA LYS A 37 -16.88 -8.90 3.91
C LYS A 37 -15.82 -8.83 5.00
N GLU A 38 -14.64 -8.31 4.67
CA GLU A 38 -13.56 -8.05 5.62
C GLU A 38 -13.66 -6.60 6.11
N LYS A 39 -13.70 -6.43 7.44
CA LYS A 39 -13.87 -5.13 8.12
C LYS A 39 -12.85 -4.87 9.21
N ASN A 40 -12.06 -5.89 9.56
CA ASN A 40 -11.06 -5.80 10.61
C ASN A 40 -9.72 -5.39 9.99
N GLN A 41 -9.19 -6.22 9.09
CA GLN A 41 -7.88 -6.00 8.48
C GLN A 41 -8.05 -5.27 7.14
N ILE A 42 -8.30 -3.96 7.22
CA ILE A 42 -8.62 -3.13 6.04
C ILE A 42 -7.49 -2.20 5.61
N HIS A 43 -6.51 -1.96 6.49
CA HIS A 43 -5.42 -1.03 6.24
C HIS A 43 -4.27 -1.75 5.54
N VAL A 44 -3.65 -1.09 4.56
CA VAL A 44 -2.54 -1.63 3.77
C VAL A 44 -1.23 -1.29 4.45
N MET A 45 -0.35 -2.27 4.60
CA MET A 45 1.06 -2.04 4.93
C MET A 45 1.98 -2.86 4.03
N GLY A 46 3.22 -2.42 3.92
CA GLY A 46 4.26 -3.14 3.20
C GLY A 46 5.60 -2.42 3.28
N ARG A 47 6.57 -2.88 2.49
CA ARG A 47 7.86 -2.21 2.35
C ARG A 47 7.87 -1.28 1.16
N ILE A 48 8.36 -0.06 1.36
CA ILE A 48 8.59 0.89 0.27
C ILE A 48 9.78 0.45 -0.58
N VAL A 49 9.58 0.50 -1.89
CA VAL A 49 10.63 0.42 -2.90
C VAL A 49 10.72 1.79 -3.55
N LYS A 50 11.87 2.46 -3.39
CA LYS A 50 12.16 3.81 -3.95
C LYS A 50 12.39 3.76 -5.47
N ARG A 51 11.41 3.24 -6.21
CA ARG A 51 11.41 3.17 -7.66
C ARG A 51 10.00 3.46 -8.17
N PRO A 52 9.85 4.19 -9.27
CA PRO A 52 8.55 4.36 -9.90
C PRO A 52 8.05 3.03 -10.47
N ALA A 53 6.74 2.83 -10.44
CA ALA A 53 6.08 1.70 -11.07
C ALA A 53 5.13 2.20 -12.18
N PRO A 54 5.02 1.47 -13.32
CA PRO A 54 4.19 1.92 -14.44
C PRO A 54 2.71 2.05 -14.08
N TYR A 55 2.23 1.25 -13.12
CA TYR A 55 0.86 1.30 -12.61
C TYR A 55 0.62 2.42 -11.60
N ASN A 56 1.67 3.06 -11.08
CA ASN A 56 1.59 4.12 -10.06
C ASN A 56 2.40 5.37 -10.46
N PRO A 57 2.16 5.98 -11.64
CA PRO A 57 3.06 7.00 -12.20
C PRO A 57 3.05 8.33 -11.43
N ARG A 58 2.12 8.50 -10.48
CA ARG A 58 2.03 9.71 -9.64
C ARG A 58 3.06 9.78 -8.53
N TRP A 59 3.68 8.65 -8.20
CA TRP A 59 4.59 8.53 -7.07
C TRP A 59 5.92 7.95 -7.55
N SER A 60 7.02 8.42 -6.96
CA SER A 60 8.37 7.94 -7.28
C SER A 60 8.72 6.63 -6.58
N TYR A 61 7.74 6.02 -5.90
CA TYR A 61 7.88 4.79 -5.13
C TYR A 61 6.66 3.88 -5.26
N HIS A 62 6.85 2.61 -4.93
CA HIS A 62 5.79 1.60 -4.84
C HIS A 62 6.00 0.70 -3.61
N LEU A 63 5.02 -0.14 -3.30
CA LEU A 63 5.14 -1.17 -2.27
C LEU A 63 5.69 -2.47 -2.88
N ASP A 64 6.62 -3.15 -2.20
CA ASP A 64 7.09 -4.48 -2.61
C ASP A 64 5.94 -5.49 -2.49
N PRO A 65 5.45 -6.07 -3.60
CA PRO A 65 4.29 -6.96 -3.62
C PRO A 65 4.40 -8.15 -2.67
N ASN A 66 5.62 -8.62 -2.39
CA ASN A 66 5.87 -9.79 -1.54
C ASN A 66 5.74 -9.47 -0.04
N THR A 67 5.70 -8.19 0.31
CA THR A 67 5.67 -7.72 1.70
C THR A 67 4.32 -7.14 2.10
N ILE A 68 3.40 -7.02 1.13
CA ILE A 68 2.11 -6.36 1.35
C ILE A 68 1.22 -7.26 2.21
N THR A 69 0.64 -6.66 3.25
CA THR A 69 -0.35 -7.30 4.08
C THR A 69 -1.37 -6.29 4.57
N PHE A 70 -2.51 -6.81 5.02
CA PHE A 70 -3.56 -6.00 5.62
C PHE A 70 -3.53 -6.14 7.14
N PHE A 71 -3.84 -5.05 7.85
CA PHE A 71 -3.77 -5.01 9.31
C PHE A 71 -4.94 -4.22 9.90
N THR A 72 -5.23 -4.47 11.18
CA THR A 72 -6.24 -3.71 11.96
C THR A 72 -5.58 -2.63 12.81
N MET A 73 -4.44 -2.92 13.42
CA MET A 73 -3.59 -2.00 14.17
C MET A 73 -2.12 -2.30 13.85
N ALA A 74 -1.31 -1.25 13.69
CA ALA A 74 0.13 -1.35 13.47
C ALA A 74 0.88 -0.55 14.54
N ILE A 75 2.22 -0.54 14.48
CA ILE A 75 3.06 0.29 15.35
C ILE A 75 3.06 1.72 14.79
N GLU A 76 2.87 2.72 15.65
CA GLU A 76 2.72 4.14 15.26
C GLU A 76 3.88 4.68 14.38
N VAL A 77 5.09 4.15 14.56
CA VAL A 77 6.32 4.64 13.91
C VAL A 77 6.36 4.41 12.38
N CYS A 78 5.54 3.50 11.84
CA CYS A 78 5.47 3.28 10.39
C CYS A 78 4.36 4.08 9.68
N ASP A 79 3.59 4.89 10.41
CA ASP A 79 2.54 5.72 9.83
C ASP A 79 3.13 7.00 9.21
N ALA A 80 2.83 7.21 7.94
CA ALA A 80 3.21 8.40 7.19
C ALA A 80 2.23 8.63 6.04
N ASN A 81 1.99 9.91 5.71
CA ASN A 81 1.17 10.28 4.55
C ASN A 81 1.94 10.06 3.24
N MET A 82 1.25 9.64 2.17
CA MET A 82 1.85 9.43 0.83
C MET A 82 2.68 10.62 0.35
N ALA A 83 2.16 11.85 0.47
CA ALA A 83 2.89 13.04 0.05
C ALA A 83 4.12 13.32 0.91
N TYR A 84 4.04 13.00 2.21
CA TYR A 84 5.19 13.13 3.10
C TYR A 84 6.26 12.08 2.78
N VAL A 85 5.87 10.86 2.42
CA VAL A 85 6.78 9.82 1.96
C VAL A 85 7.45 10.20 0.64
N GLU A 86 6.71 10.81 -0.30
CA GLU A 86 7.27 11.32 -1.56
C GLU A 86 8.29 12.44 -1.31
N ASP A 87 7.97 13.42 -0.46
CA ASP A 87 8.85 14.55 -0.15
C ASP A 87 10.12 14.12 0.58
N HIS A 88 10.00 13.15 1.49
CA HIS A 88 11.11 12.59 2.27
C HIS A 88 11.57 11.21 1.77
N LEU A 89 11.37 10.91 0.49
CA LEU A 89 11.67 9.58 -0.06
C LEU A 89 13.14 9.21 0.10
N ASP A 90 14.04 10.20 0.02
CA ASP A 90 15.48 10.00 0.23
C ASP A 90 15.81 9.56 1.66
N GLU A 91 15.09 10.07 2.66
CA GLU A 91 15.25 9.72 4.07
C GLU A 91 14.53 8.43 4.46
N ALA A 92 13.54 8.00 3.65
CA ALA A 92 12.79 6.77 3.86
C ALA A 92 13.72 5.55 3.92
N CYS A 93 13.35 4.49 4.63
CA CYS A 93 14.20 3.33 4.92
C CYS A 93 15.38 3.58 5.89
N GLY A 94 15.59 4.82 6.33
CA GLY A 94 16.63 5.21 7.27
C GLY A 94 16.05 5.53 8.65
N ALA A 95 16.29 6.75 9.14
CA ALA A 95 15.65 7.25 10.35
C ALA A 95 14.14 7.44 10.15
N PHE A 96 13.74 7.85 8.94
CA PHE A 96 12.35 7.90 8.50
C PHE A 96 11.95 6.53 7.92
N LEU A 97 10.89 5.92 8.45
CA LEU A 97 10.40 4.58 8.10
C LEU A 97 11.50 3.50 8.15
N PRO A 98 11.99 3.14 9.35
CA PRO A 98 13.09 2.20 9.50
C PRO A 98 12.79 0.84 8.85
N GLY A 99 13.75 0.33 8.08
CA GLY A 99 13.60 -0.92 7.33
C GLY A 99 12.57 -0.85 6.20
N CYS A 100 12.27 0.35 5.70
CA CYS A 100 11.29 0.66 4.66
C CYS A 100 9.84 0.30 5.04
N HIS A 101 9.53 0.05 6.31
CA HIS A 101 8.17 -0.33 6.70
C HIS A 101 7.25 0.88 6.64
N TRP A 102 6.20 0.77 5.84
CA TRP A 102 5.18 1.80 5.71
C TRP A 102 3.81 1.19 5.98
N CYS A 103 3.11 1.77 6.95
CA CYS A 103 1.79 1.37 7.38
C CYS A 103 0.88 2.61 7.42
N PRO A 104 0.36 3.08 6.27
CA PRO A 104 -0.58 4.19 6.25
C PRO A 104 -1.86 3.83 7.02
N TRP A 105 -2.03 4.34 8.24
CA TRP A 105 -3.20 4.03 9.09
C TRP A 105 -4.50 4.51 8.45
N ASP A 106 -4.47 5.65 7.76
CA ASP A 106 -5.63 6.17 7.05
C ASP A 106 -5.88 5.52 5.68
N SER A 107 -5.12 4.47 5.32
CA SER A 107 -5.32 3.79 4.04
C SER A 107 -6.69 3.12 3.97
N ARG A 108 -7.40 3.42 2.88
CA ARG A 108 -8.69 2.79 2.55
C ARG A 108 -8.66 2.26 1.14
N LEU A 109 -8.85 0.95 0.98
CA LEU A 109 -9.01 0.35 -0.34
C LEU A 109 -10.23 0.96 -1.04
N LYS A 110 -10.05 1.30 -2.31
CA LYS A 110 -11.08 1.95 -3.13
C LYS A 110 -11.59 1.05 -4.24
N ARG A 111 -10.67 0.48 -5.04
CA ARG A 111 -11.03 -0.38 -6.17
C ARG A 111 -9.88 -1.28 -6.62
N GLU A 112 -10.24 -2.40 -7.23
CA GLU A 112 -9.35 -3.21 -8.08
C GLU A 112 -9.13 -2.47 -9.40
N VAL A 113 -7.87 -2.31 -9.80
CA VAL A 113 -7.46 -1.66 -11.05
C VAL A 113 -7.20 -2.77 -12.07
N LYS A 114 -7.90 -2.71 -13.20
CA LYS A 114 -7.64 -3.60 -14.34
C LYS A 114 -6.73 -2.88 -15.34
N PRO A 115 -5.73 -3.56 -15.90
CA PRO A 115 -4.92 -3.01 -17.00
C PRO A 115 -5.78 -2.74 -18.25
#